data_AF-A0A6G9YUW7-F1
#
_entry.id   AF-A0A6G9YUW7-F1
#
_cell.length_a   1.000
_cell.length_b   1.000
_cell.length_c   1.000
_cell.angle_alpha   90.00
_cell.angle_beta   90.00
_cell.angle_gamma   90.00
#
_symmetry.space_group_name_H-M   'P 1'
#
loop_
_entity.id
_entity.type
_entity.pdbx_description
1 polymer ?
#
loop_
_entity_poly.entity_id
_entity_poly.type
_entity_poly.pdbx_seq_one_letter_code
_entity_poly.pdbx_strand_id
1 'polypeptide(L)'
;MRRAIAATGRVAAAGLSGLAFVAVIGSGAAQAAPQDCAVQRDIFSASAICQPDGGSNYVLHVDCVGVYASGPFPLYGIGSYYNLTYPFTPTGQRTSIGCTGTGPGVVGVVTNAYVEIYRG
;
A
#
# COMPACT_ATOMS: atom_id res chain seq x y z
N MET A 1 -1.81 1.43 48.96
CA MET A 1 -2.94 2.35 48.69
C MET A 1 -2.57 3.13 47.42
N ARG A 2 -2.88 2.64 46.21
CA ARG A 2 -4.04 2.95 45.34
C ARG A 2 -4.25 4.45 45.03
N ARG A 3 -4.20 4.76 43.72
CA ARG A 3 -4.81 5.87 42.93
C ARG A 3 -3.90 7.10 42.71
N ALA A 4 -3.86 7.78 41.57
CA ALA A 4 -4.72 7.76 40.38
C ALA A 4 -3.94 8.20 39.13
N ILE A 5 -4.28 7.62 37.98
CA ILE A 5 -3.97 8.13 36.64
C ILE A 5 -4.90 9.31 36.37
N ALA A 6 -4.35 10.47 36.03
CA ALA A 6 -5.13 11.61 35.54
C ALA A 6 -4.90 11.76 34.03
N ALA A 7 -5.78 11.15 33.26
CA ALA A 7 -5.97 11.48 31.85
C ALA A 7 -6.79 12.77 31.78
N THR A 8 -6.34 13.77 31.01
CA THR A 8 -7.11 14.99 30.77
C THR A 8 -7.26 15.18 29.26
N GLY A 9 -8.37 14.67 28.73
CA GLY A 9 -8.81 14.96 27.38
C GLY A 9 -9.37 16.38 27.30
N ARG A 10 -8.97 17.12 26.26
CA ARG A 10 -9.67 18.32 25.82
C ARG A 10 -10.10 18.10 24.37
N VAL A 11 -11.33 17.62 24.20
CA VAL A 11 -12.00 17.56 22.90
C VAL A 11 -12.66 18.93 22.71
N ALA A 12 -12.05 19.79 21.90
CA ALA A 12 -12.68 21.02 21.44
C ALA A 12 -13.51 20.69 20.20
N ALA A 13 -14.82 20.51 20.40
CA ALA A 13 -15.80 20.44 19.32
C ALA A 13 -16.09 21.88 18.85
N ALA A 14 -15.59 22.23 17.67
CA ALA A 14 -16.02 23.42 16.94
C ALA A 14 -16.74 22.94 15.67
N GLY A 15 -18.05 23.20 15.61
CA GLY A 15 -18.90 22.83 14.49
C GLY A 15 -18.63 23.69 13.26
N LEU A 16 -18.58 23.03 12.10
CA LEU A 16 -18.78 23.65 10.79
C LEU A 16 -19.75 22.75 10.02
N SER A 17 -20.96 23.27 9.82
CA SER A 17 -21.94 22.72 8.90
C SER A 17 -21.44 22.94 7.47
N GLY A 18 -21.18 21.85 6.76
CA GLY A 18 -20.83 21.85 5.34
C GLY A 18 -20.76 20.42 4.84
N LEU A 19 -21.64 20.04 3.92
CA LEU A 19 -21.71 18.73 3.29
C LEU A 19 -20.42 18.44 2.53
N ALA A 20 -19.51 17.65 3.12
CA ALA A 20 -18.44 16.98 2.40
C ALA A 20 -18.68 15.48 2.50
N PHE A 21 -19.10 14.86 1.39
CA PHE A 21 -19.03 13.41 1.22
C PHE A 21 -17.55 13.00 1.23
N VAL A 22 -17.00 12.79 2.42
CA VAL A 22 -15.72 12.10 2.58
C VAL A 22 -16.01 10.63 2.35
N ALA A 23 -15.66 10.13 1.17
CA ALA A 23 -15.60 8.70 0.94
C ALA A 23 -14.54 8.11 1.88
N VAL A 24 -14.97 7.54 3.00
CA VAL A 24 -14.13 6.68 3.82
C VAL A 24 -13.93 5.40 3.02
N ILE A 25 -12.87 5.36 2.22
CA ILE A 25 -12.33 4.11 1.69
C ILE A 25 -11.92 3.29 2.92
N GLY A 26 -12.56 2.14 3.08
CA GLY A 26 -12.62 1.39 4.33
C GLY A 26 -11.27 1.15 4.99
N SER A 27 -11.27 1.29 6.32
CA SER A 27 -10.25 0.76 7.21
C SER A 27 -10.35 -0.78 7.22
N GLY A 28 -9.80 -1.42 6.17
CA GLY A 28 -9.28 -2.77 6.30
C GLY A 28 -8.20 -2.76 7.37
N ALA A 29 -8.10 -3.81 8.18
CA ALA A 29 -7.05 -3.92 9.20
C ALA A 29 -5.69 -3.74 8.51
N ALA A 30 -5.07 -2.57 8.71
CA ALA A 30 -3.73 -2.31 8.24
C ALA A 30 -2.82 -3.26 9.01
N GLN A 31 -2.41 -4.36 8.36
CA GLN A 31 -1.18 -5.00 8.75
C GLN A 31 -0.13 -3.90 8.78
N ALA A 32 0.53 -3.72 9.93
CA ALA A 32 1.44 -2.62 10.15
C ALA A 32 2.52 -2.65 9.05
N ALA A 33 2.37 -1.75 8.07
CA ALA A 33 3.46 -1.42 7.18
C ALA A 33 4.65 -1.01 8.07
N PRO A 34 5.90 -1.37 7.71
CA PRO A 34 7.06 -0.87 8.44
C PRO A 34 6.94 0.65 8.57
N GLN A 35 6.94 1.18 9.79
CA GLN A 35 6.55 2.59 10.05
C GLN A 35 7.46 3.60 9.32
N ASP A 36 8.64 3.17 8.89
CA ASP A 36 9.66 3.96 8.20
C ASP A 36 9.67 3.80 6.67
N CYS A 37 8.61 3.28 6.06
CA CYS A 37 8.45 3.20 4.61
C CYS A 37 7.57 4.32 4.05
N ALA A 38 8.13 5.15 3.17
CA ALA A 38 7.36 6.10 2.36
C ALA A 38 6.88 5.41 1.07
N VAL A 39 5.57 5.20 0.96
CA VAL A 39 4.93 4.63 -0.24
C VAL A 39 4.32 5.75 -1.08
N GLN A 40 4.67 5.79 -2.36
CA GLN A 40 4.13 6.73 -3.34
C GLN A 40 3.44 5.97 -4.46
N ARG A 41 2.26 6.45 -4.85
CA ARG A 41 1.45 5.87 -5.91
C ARG A 41 1.33 6.84 -7.08
N ASP A 42 1.53 6.30 -8.26
CA ASP A 42 1.19 6.90 -9.55
C ASP A 42 -0.03 6.17 -10.12
N ILE A 43 -0.54 6.65 -11.25
CA ILE A 43 -1.71 6.03 -11.91
C ILE A 43 -1.39 4.58 -12.32
N PHE A 44 -0.17 4.31 -12.79
CA PHE A 44 0.23 3.01 -13.35
C PHE A 44 1.29 2.27 -12.54
N SER A 45 1.80 2.86 -11.47
CA SER A 45 2.89 2.28 -10.66
C SER A 45 2.82 2.70 -9.21
N ALA A 46 3.48 1.95 -8.34
CA ALA A 46 3.80 2.42 -7.01
C ALA A 46 5.29 2.24 -6.73
N SER A 47 5.79 3.03 -5.80
CA SER A 47 7.15 2.93 -5.30
C SER A 47 7.17 3.03 -3.78
N ALA A 48 8.19 2.42 -3.18
CA ALA A 48 8.49 2.49 -1.77
C ALA A 48 9.94 2.89 -1.53
N ILE A 49 10.15 3.71 -0.52
CA ILE A 49 11.48 4.03 0.03
C ILE A 49 11.43 3.69 1.51
N CYS A 50 12.26 2.74 1.94
CA CYS A 50 12.30 2.25 3.31
C CYS A 50 13.70 2.41 3.89
N GLN A 51 13.80 2.94 5.11
CA GLN A 51 15.09 3.07 5.80
C GLN A 51 15.64 1.71 6.25
N PRO A 52 16.97 1.54 6.31
CA PRO A 52 17.58 0.30 6.80
C PRO A 52 17.14 -0.02 8.23
N ASP A 53 16.68 -1.26 8.46
CA ASP A 53 16.19 -1.73 9.76
C ASP A 53 17.06 -2.84 10.39
N GLY A 54 18.14 -3.24 9.70
CA GLY A 54 19.15 -4.13 10.24
C GLY A 54 18.92 -5.63 10.05
N GLY A 55 18.00 -6.05 9.16
CA GLY A 55 17.95 -7.46 8.75
C GLY A 55 16.66 -7.98 8.13
N SER A 56 15.61 -7.17 7.98
CA SER A 56 14.37 -7.63 7.35
C SER A 56 14.45 -7.49 5.83
N ASN A 57 13.72 -8.35 5.11
CA ASN A 57 13.43 -8.13 3.69
C ASN A 57 11.98 -7.72 3.55
N TYR A 58 11.70 -6.78 2.66
CA TYR A 58 10.38 -6.23 2.43
C TYR A 58 9.88 -6.59 1.03
N VAL A 59 8.55 -6.59 0.87
CA VAL A 59 7.89 -6.71 -0.43
C VAL A 59 6.91 -5.55 -0.58
N LEU A 60 6.95 -4.88 -1.73
CA LEU A 60 5.97 -3.88 -2.11
C LEU A 60 4.83 -4.56 -2.86
N HIS A 61 3.64 -4.50 -2.27
CA HIS A 61 2.38 -4.94 -2.86
C HIS A 61 1.71 -3.78 -3.57
N VAL A 62 1.20 -4.04 -4.77
CA VAL A 62 0.43 -3.08 -5.55
C VAL A 62 -0.83 -3.76 -6.06
N ASP A 63 -1.97 -3.23 -5.63
CA ASP A 63 -3.28 -3.64 -6.11
C ASP A 63 -3.60 -2.86 -7.38
N CYS A 64 -4.02 -3.58 -8.40
CA CYS A 64 -4.26 -3.10 -9.74
C CYS A 64 -5.69 -3.44 -10.19
N VAL A 65 -6.24 -2.63 -11.09
CA VAL A 65 -7.45 -2.99 -11.85
C VAL A 65 -7.22 -2.75 -13.34
N GLY A 66 -7.54 -3.72 -14.18
CA GLY A 66 -7.37 -3.62 -15.63
C GLY A 66 -7.29 -4.98 -16.33
N VAL A 67 -6.61 -5.00 -17.47
CA VAL A 67 -6.32 -6.21 -18.25
C VAL A 67 -5.06 -6.87 -17.70
N TYR A 68 -5.14 -8.15 -17.37
CA TYR A 68 -4.03 -8.93 -16.85
C TYR A 68 -3.93 -10.29 -17.55
N ALA A 69 -2.74 -10.90 -17.52
CA ALA A 69 -2.55 -12.26 -18.01
C ALA A 69 -3.21 -13.24 -17.03
N SER A 70 -4.29 -13.90 -17.45
CA SER A 70 -5.01 -14.90 -16.64
C SER A 70 -4.49 -16.32 -16.84
N GLY A 71 -3.56 -16.51 -17.79
CA GLY A 71 -2.93 -17.79 -18.11
C GLY A 71 -1.86 -17.63 -19.19
N PRO A 72 -1.44 -18.72 -19.85
CA PRO A 72 -0.55 -18.66 -21.01
C PRO A 72 -1.11 -17.75 -22.09
N PHE A 73 -0.23 -17.01 -22.76
CA PHE A 73 -0.62 -16.18 -23.89
C PHE A 73 -1.42 -17.01 -24.93
N PRO A 74 -2.55 -16.49 -25.47
CA PRO A 74 -3.08 -15.12 -25.34
C PRO A 74 -4.26 -15.00 -24.35
N LEU A 75 -4.23 -15.71 -23.21
CA LEU A 75 -5.32 -15.65 -22.24
C LEU A 75 -5.22 -14.40 -21.35
N TYR A 76 -6.23 -13.54 -21.48
CA TYR A 76 -6.37 -12.30 -20.70
C TYR A 76 -7.65 -12.31 -19.87
N GLY A 77 -7.56 -11.71 -18.68
CA GLY A 77 -8.70 -11.36 -17.84
C GLY A 77 -8.84 -9.85 -17.72
N ILE A 78 -10.03 -9.40 -17.33
CA ILE A 78 -10.29 -8.02 -16.94
C ILE A 78 -10.79 -8.05 -15.50
N GLY A 79 -10.14 -7.31 -14.61
CA GLY A 79 -10.54 -7.25 -13.22
C GLY A 79 -9.42 -6.75 -12.30
N SER A 80 -9.56 -7.05 -11.02
CA SER A 80 -8.54 -6.79 -10.01
C SER A 80 -7.44 -7.85 -10.07
N TYR A 81 -6.20 -7.42 -9.95
CA TYR A 81 -5.02 -8.28 -9.78
C TYR A 81 -4.00 -7.54 -8.92
N TYR A 82 -2.96 -8.23 -8.47
CA TYR A 82 -1.89 -7.62 -7.72
C TYR A 82 -0.55 -7.93 -8.36
N ASN A 83 0.40 -7.01 -8.18
CA ASN A 83 1.80 -7.21 -8.50
C ASN A 83 2.62 -7.02 -7.22
N LEU A 84 3.73 -7.75 -7.14
CA LEU A 84 4.65 -7.68 -6.02
C LEU A 84 6.09 -7.59 -6.52
N THR A 85 6.89 -6.82 -5.82
CA THR A 85 8.33 -6.80 -6.06
C THR A 85 8.95 -8.10 -5.58
N TYR A 86 10.14 -8.44 -6.10
CA TYR A 86 10.98 -9.38 -5.38
C TYR A 86 11.29 -8.85 -3.96
N PRO A 87 11.53 -9.75 -2.98
CA PRO A 87 11.99 -9.34 -1.66
C PRO A 87 13.23 -8.45 -1.80
N PHE A 88 13.22 -7.30 -1.15
CA PHE A 88 14.33 -6.36 -1.14
C PHE A 88 14.74 -6.01 0.28
N THR A 89 16.04 -5.85 0.51
CA THR A 89 16.57 -5.32 1.76
C THR A 89 16.40 -3.80 1.76
N PRO A 90 15.85 -3.18 2.83
CA PRO A 90 15.66 -1.74 2.86
C PRO A 90 17.02 -1.02 2.97
N THR A 91 17.34 -0.18 1.98
CA THR A 91 18.60 0.57 1.88
C THR A 91 18.40 2.09 1.80
N GLY A 92 17.16 2.57 1.95
CA GLY A 92 16.78 3.94 1.64
C GLY A 92 16.67 4.23 0.14
N GLN A 93 16.87 3.22 -0.73
CA GLN A 93 16.67 3.35 -2.18
C GLN A 93 15.19 3.16 -2.56
N ARG A 94 14.82 3.72 -3.71
CA ARG A 94 13.49 3.57 -4.28
C ARG A 94 13.36 2.21 -4.98
N THR A 95 12.35 1.45 -4.57
CA THR A 95 11.90 0.23 -5.26
C THR A 95 10.53 0.51 -5.86
N SER A 96 10.28 0.12 -7.11
CA SER A 96 9.01 0.39 -7.81
C SER A 96 8.48 -0.83 -8.55
N ILE A 97 7.17 -0.91 -8.67
CA ILE A 97 6.49 -1.88 -9.52
C ILE A 97 5.25 -1.28 -10.17
N GLY A 98 4.92 -1.75 -11.37
CA GLY A 98 3.83 -1.26 -12.19
C GLY A 98 2.61 -2.18 -12.21
N CYS A 99 1.46 -1.61 -12.55
CA CYS A 99 0.28 -2.32 -13.09
C CYS A 99 0.35 -2.42 -14.62
N THR A 100 1.49 -2.14 -15.23
CA THR A 100 1.68 -2.18 -16.69
C THR A 100 3.04 -2.79 -16.98
N GLY A 101 3.18 -3.46 -18.13
CA GLY A 101 4.48 -3.97 -18.57
C GLY A 101 4.97 -5.21 -17.83
N THR A 102 4.12 -5.87 -17.04
CA THR A 102 4.41 -7.19 -16.42
C THR A 102 4.20 -8.36 -17.40
N GLY A 103 3.75 -8.07 -18.62
CA GLY A 103 3.60 -9.01 -19.72
C GLY A 103 3.03 -8.32 -20.97
N PRO A 104 3.04 -8.97 -22.13
CA PRO A 104 2.41 -8.45 -23.34
C PRO A 104 0.94 -8.14 -23.07
N GLY A 105 0.47 -6.95 -23.43
CA GLY A 105 -0.95 -6.58 -23.31
C GLY A 105 -1.48 -6.34 -21.88
N VAL A 106 -0.64 -6.47 -20.85
CA VAL A 106 -1.05 -6.19 -19.45
C VAL A 106 -1.07 -4.68 -19.21
N VAL A 107 -2.24 -4.18 -18.85
CA VAL A 107 -2.46 -2.75 -18.55
C VAL A 107 -3.48 -2.60 -17.42
N GLY A 108 -3.14 -1.82 -16.41
CA GLY A 108 -4.07 -1.49 -15.33
C GLY A 108 -3.64 -0.26 -14.56
N VAL A 109 -4.51 0.19 -13.67
CA VAL A 109 -4.27 1.34 -12.80
C VAL A 109 -4.17 0.91 -11.34
N VAL A 110 -3.39 1.64 -10.56
CA VAL A 110 -3.14 1.34 -9.15
C VAL A 110 -4.34 1.74 -8.29
N THR A 111 -4.94 0.78 -7.59
CA THR A 111 -6.03 1.01 -6.64
C THR A 111 -5.54 1.09 -5.21
N ASN A 112 -4.43 0.43 -4.88
CA ASN A 112 -3.78 0.48 -3.56
C ASN A 112 -2.31 0.05 -3.65
N ALA A 113 -1.50 0.42 -2.65
CA ALA A 113 -0.11 -0.04 -2.52
C ALA A 113 0.36 0.02 -1.07
N TYR A 114 1.11 -0.98 -0.64
CA TYR A 114 1.60 -1.09 0.73
C TYR A 114 2.85 -1.99 0.80
N VAL A 115 3.62 -1.86 1.88
CA VAL A 115 4.84 -2.65 2.12
C VAL A 115 4.61 -3.61 3.26
N GLU A 116 5.07 -4.84 3.11
CA GLU A 116 5.07 -5.86 4.14
C GLU A 116 6.45 -6.46 4.35
N ILE A 117 6.69 -6.98 5.56
CA ILE A 117 7.89 -7.76 5.87
C ILE A 117 7.73 -9.15 5.25
N TYR A 118 8.69 -9.54 4.41
CA TYR A 118 8.79 -10.86 3.81
C TYR A 118 9.15 -11.91 4.86
N ARG A 119 8.34 -12.96 4.99
CA ARG A 119 8.51 -14.01 6.02
C ARG A 119 8.95 -15.39 5.52
N GLY A 120 9.07 -15.58 4.21
CA GLY A 120 9.39 -16.89 3.62
C GLY A 120 8.23 -17.88 3.65
#